data_AF-A0AAJ1FVC8-F1
#
_entry.id   AF-A0AAJ1FVC8-F1
#
_cell.length_a   1.000
_cell.length_b   1.000
_cell.length_c   1.000
_cell.angle_alpha   90.00
_cell.angle_beta   90.00
_cell.angle_gamma   90.00
#
_symmetry.space_group_name_H-M   'P 1'
#
loop_
_entity.id
_entity.type
_entity.pdbx_description
1 polymer ?
#
loop_
_entity_poly.entity_id
_entity_poly.type
_entity_poly.pdbx_seq_one_letter_code
_entity_poly.pdbx_strand_id
1 'polypeptide(L)'
;MTLTMMNTHKAFKRLQRAGINDRQAEAMVDIFSALKQDNALSRADVMQAFQRQNQHIFSLSTQLKKTESCLRTETGEVAKSVEFLQTVTGGLITDGSVLKTDVAELKTDVAELKTDVSVLKTDVAELKTDVSVLKTDVSVLKTDVAELKTDVAELKTDVAELKTDVSVLKTDVAELKTDVSVLKTDVAELKTDVAELKTDVAELKTDVAELKTDVAELKTDVAELKTDVAELKTDVAELKTDVAELKTDVSVLKTDVAELKTDVSVLKTDVGSLKNDMRWVQRLLMIMTTTLLMATIKYVLA
;
A
#
# COMPACT_ATOMS: atom_id res chain seq x y z
N MET A 1 120.97 83.57 107.02
CA MET A 1 121.93 83.99 105.97
C MET A 1 121.13 84.60 104.82
N THR A 2 121.46 85.84 104.45
CA THR A 2 120.63 86.86 103.76
C THR A 2 119.51 86.32 102.86
N LEU A 3 118.36 86.00 103.48
CA LEU A 3 117.11 85.67 102.80
C LEU A 3 116.38 86.97 102.49
N THR A 4 116.64 87.54 101.32
CA THR A 4 115.86 88.65 100.77
C THR A 4 114.39 88.21 100.72
N MET A 5 113.52 88.90 101.47
CA MET A 5 112.07 88.65 101.45
C MET A 5 111.58 88.80 100.01
N MET A 6 110.88 87.79 99.51
CA MET A 6 110.35 87.77 98.15
C MET A 6 109.16 88.72 98.11
N ASN A 7 109.28 89.82 97.36
CA ASN A 7 108.21 90.81 97.21
C ASN A 7 107.11 90.20 96.32
N THR A 8 106.13 89.55 96.97
CA THR A 8 105.03 88.76 96.40
C THR A 8 104.29 89.48 95.27
N HIS A 9 104.17 90.81 95.37
CA HIS A 9 103.56 91.65 94.33
C HIS A 9 104.31 91.61 92.97
N LYS A 10 105.65 91.45 92.98
CA LYS A 10 106.47 91.40 91.76
C LYS A 10 106.41 90.02 91.09
N ALA A 11 106.24 88.94 91.87
CA ALA A 11 106.02 87.58 91.37
C ALA A 11 104.63 87.43 90.74
N PHE A 12 103.60 87.95 91.42
CA PHE A 12 102.23 88.00 90.91
C PHE A 12 102.14 88.70 89.54
N LYS A 13 102.74 89.90 89.39
CA LYS A 13 102.80 90.61 88.09
C LYS A 13 103.57 89.87 87.00
N ARG A 14 104.57 89.04 87.35
CA ARG A 14 105.30 88.22 86.36
C ARG A 14 104.47 87.05 85.86
N LEU A 15 103.66 86.44 86.73
CA LEU A 15 102.74 85.36 86.37
C LEU A 15 101.61 85.88 85.46
N GLN A 16 101.05 87.05 85.77
CA GLN A 16 100.10 87.72 84.87
C GLN A 16 100.71 88.02 83.49
N ARG A 17 101.96 88.50 83.43
CA ARG A 17 102.67 88.71 82.14
C ARG A 17 102.94 87.42 81.36
N ALA A 18 102.94 86.26 82.02
CA ALA A 18 103.03 84.95 81.37
C ALA A 18 101.66 84.40 80.92
N GLY A 19 100.59 85.21 81.00
CA GLY A 19 99.23 84.85 80.54
C GLY A 19 98.41 84.08 81.58
N ILE A 20 98.87 83.99 82.83
CA ILE A 20 98.15 83.29 83.91
C ILE A 20 97.08 84.22 84.50
N ASN A 21 95.84 83.73 84.59
CA ASN A 21 94.71 84.51 85.11
C ASN A 21 94.83 84.80 86.62
N ASP A 22 94.15 85.85 87.10
CA ASP A 22 94.37 86.42 88.44
C ASP A 22 94.22 85.41 89.58
N ARG A 23 93.20 84.53 89.53
CA ARG A 23 93.01 83.46 90.53
C ARG A 23 94.15 82.44 90.53
N GLN A 24 94.64 82.06 89.35
CA GLN A 24 95.76 81.11 89.26
C GLN A 24 97.08 81.76 89.70
N ALA A 25 97.28 83.04 89.39
CA ALA A 25 98.47 83.78 89.82
C ALA A 25 98.50 83.97 91.35
N GLU A 26 97.34 84.21 91.99
CA GLU A 26 97.21 84.39 93.45
C GLU A 26 97.50 83.08 94.18
N ALA A 27 96.86 81.99 93.74
CA ALA A 27 97.11 80.66 94.27
C ALA A 27 98.59 80.24 94.10
N MET A 28 99.21 80.55 92.96
CA MET A 28 100.64 80.26 92.75
C MET A 28 101.54 81.07 93.69
N VAL A 29 101.23 82.34 93.98
CA VAL A 29 102.03 83.18 94.90
C VAL A 29 101.87 82.76 96.36
N ASP A 30 100.67 82.38 96.79
CA ASP A 30 100.43 81.83 98.13
C ASP A 30 101.12 80.48 98.32
N ILE A 31 101.04 79.59 97.33
CA ILE A 31 101.78 78.32 97.32
C ILE A 31 103.28 78.59 97.40
N PHE A 32 103.83 79.52 96.61
CA PHE A 32 105.26 79.87 96.66
C PHE A 32 105.69 80.52 97.99
N SER A 33 104.80 81.23 98.68
CA SER A 33 105.08 81.87 99.97
C SER A 33 105.08 80.84 101.11
N ALA A 34 104.12 79.91 101.12
CA ALA A 34 104.09 78.78 102.04
C ALA A 34 105.30 77.84 101.84
N LEU A 35 105.71 77.61 100.58
CA LEU A 35 106.88 76.79 100.22
C LEU A 35 108.23 77.36 100.71
N LYS A 36 108.30 78.64 101.09
CA LYS A 36 109.55 79.29 101.56
C LYS A 36 109.74 79.20 103.08
N GLN A 37 108.69 78.89 103.85
CA GLN A 37 108.71 78.88 105.32
C GLN A 37 109.23 77.55 105.89
N ASP A 38 109.03 76.45 105.17
CA ASP A 38 109.54 75.12 105.51
C ASP A 38 110.60 74.66 104.49
N ASN A 39 111.87 74.71 104.90
CA ASN A 39 112.99 74.33 104.07
C ASN A 39 113.07 72.80 103.90
N ALA A 40 112.40 72.25 102.87
CA ALA A 40 112.93 71.28 101.90
C ALA A 40 111.83 70.65 101.03
N LEU A 41 111.29 71.39 100.06
CA LEU A 41 110.87 70.78 98.78
C LEU A 41 112.01 71.05 97.81
N SER A 42 112.87 70.05 97.65
CA SER A 42 114.00 70.13 96.75
C SER A 42 113.52 70.20 95.30
N ARG A 43 114.39 70.64 94.38
CA ARG A 43 114.15 70.50 92.94
C ARG A 43 113.77 69.05 92.56
N ALA A 44 114.18 68.06 93.35
CA ALA A 44 113.83 66.66 93.15
C ALA A 44 112.35 66.36 93.44
N ASP A 45 111.72 67.04 94.39
CA ASP A 45 110.32 66.80 94.76
C ASP A 45 109.35 67.39 93.72
N VAL A 46 109.67 68.59 93.21
CA VAL A 46 108.95 69.20 92.07
C VAL A 46 109.16 68.37 90.79
N MET A 47 110.38 67.86 90.57
CA MET A 47 110.66 66.90 89.48
C MET A 47 109.87 65.60 89.65
N GLN A 48 109.76 65.07 90.87
CA GLN A 48 108.98 63.86 91.15
C GLN A 48 107.48 64.08 90.91
N ALA A 49 106.93 65.22 91.32
CA ALA A 49 105.54 65.59 91.06
C ALA A 49 105.28 65.76 89.55
N PHE A 50 106.17 66.43 88.83
CA PHE A 50 106.10 66.57 87.37
C PHE A 50 106.22 65.22 86.67
N GLN A 51 107.10 64.34 87.15
CA GLN A 51 107.30 62.99 86.61
C GLN A 51 106.09 62.09 86.90
N ARG A 52 105.48 62.19 88.09
CA ARG A 52 104.20 61.53 88.42
C ARG A 52 103.07 62.05 87.54
N GLN A 53 103.00 63.36 87.31
CA GLN A 53 101.99 63.95 86.45
C GLN A 53 102.19 63.53 84.98
N ASN A 54 103.43 63.48 84.49
CA ASN A 54 103.74 62.95 83.16
C ASN A 54 103.41 61.45 83.04
N GLN A 55 103.65 60.65 84.09
CA GLN A 55 103.21 59.25 84.13
C GLN A 55 101.68 59.13 84.13
N HIS A 56 100.99 59.99 84.87
CA HIS A 56 99.53 60.03 84.90
C HIS A 56 98.95 60.44 83.54
N ILE A 57 99.50 61.48 82.90
CA ILE A 57 99.17 61.91 81.53
C ILE A 57 99.42 60.78 80.54
N PHE A 58 100.54 60.06 80.67
CA PHE A 58 100.84 58.91 79.83
C PHE A 58 99.84 57.77 80.06
N SER A 59 99.45 57.50 81.30
CA SER A 59 98.45 56.49 81.64
C SER A 59 97.07 56.84 81.07
N LEU A 60 96.68 58.11 81.18
CA LEU A 60 95.42 58.64 80.63
C LEU A 60 95.45 58.60 79.11
N SER A 61 96.56 58.99 78.47
CA SER A 61 96.74 58.88 77.02
C SER A 61 96.62 57.42 76.55
N THR A 62 97.16 56.48 77.34
CA THR A 62 97.07 55.05 77.05
C THR A 62 95.66 54.53 77.22
N GLN A 63 94.96 54.95 78.28
CA GLN A 63 93.54 54.62 78.48
C GLN A 63 92.70 55.19 77.34
N LEU A 64 92.85 56.48 76.99
CA LEU A 64 92.14 57.13 75.90
C LEU A 64 92.30 56.37 74.58
N LYS A 65 93.52 55.97 74.22
CA LYS A 65 93.79 55.15 73.03
C LYS A 65 93.10 53.79 73.06
N LYS A 66 93.05 53.14 74.24
CA LYS A 66 92.30 51.88 74.42
C LYS A 66 90.80 52.12 74.23
N THR A 67 90.26 53.21 74.78
CA THR A 67 88.85 53.58 74.61
C THR A 67 88.53 53.88 73.15
N GLU A 68 89.38 54.63 72.45
CA GLU A 68 89.24 54.88 71.01
C GLU A 68 89.27 53.58 70.20
N SER A 69 90.19 52.66 70.54
CA SER A 69 90.24 51.34 69.91
C SER A 69 88.98 50.53 70.18
N CYS A 70 88.45 50.55 71.40
CA CYS A 70 87.22 49.84 71.81
C CYS A 70 85.98 50.42 71.11
N LEU A 71 85.86 51.75 71.06
CA LEU A 71 84.79 52.44 70.35
C LEU A 71 84.84 52.16 68.85
N ARG A 72 86.04 52.09 68.26
CA ARG A 72 86.23 51.74 66.84
C ARG A 72 85.81 50.30 66.55
N THR A 73 86.05 49.36 67.46
CA THR A 73 85.56 47.98 67.29
C THR A 73 84.04 47.90 67.41
N GLU A 74 83.45 48.53 68.43
CA GLU A 74 81.99 48.55 68.61
C GLU A 74 81.27 49.23 67.44
N THR A 75 81.78 50.39 66.98
CA THR A 75 81.22 51.05 65.77
C THR A 75 81.33 50.18 64.52
N GLY A 76 82.40 49.39 64.39
CA GLY A 76 82.55 48.40 63.31
C GLY A 76 81.55 47.24 63.40
N GLU A 77 81.26 46.74 64.61
CA GLU A 77 80.25 45.70 64.83
C GLU A 77 78.83 46.22 64.58
N VAL A 78 78.53 47.44 65.05
CA VAL A 78 77.26 48.11 64.76
C VAL A 78 77.09 48.29 63.26
N ALA A 79 78.11 48.75 62.53
CA ALA A 79 78.06 48.89 61.07
C ALA A 79 77.73 47.56 60.36
N LYS A 80 78.35 46.45 60.77
CA LYS A 80 78.02 45.11 60.24
C LYS A 80 76.59 44.69 60.55
N SER A 81 76.09 44.99 61.76
CA SER A 81 74.70 44.69 62.12
C SER A 81 73.71 45.51 61.30
N VAL A 82 74.04 46.77 60.99
CA VAL A 82 73.24 47.64 60.12
C VAL A 82 73.20 47.09 58.69
N GLU A 83 74.34 46.69 58.12
CA GLU A 83 74.38 46.04 56.80
C GLU A 83 73.56 44.74 56.77
N PHE A 84 73.66 43.91 57.82
CA PHE A 84 72.86 42.69 57.92
C PHE A 84 71.36 43.01 57.96
N LEU A 85 70.93 43.96 58.81
CA LEU A 85 69.54 44.39 58.88
C LEU A 85 69.05 45.00 57.57
N GLN A 86 69.89 45.76 56.86
CA GLN A 86 69.58 46.29 55.51
C GLN A 86 69.39 45.17 54.49
N THR A 87 70.21 44.12 54.56
CA THR A 87 70.07 42.94 53.68
C THR A 87 68.77 42.19 53.97
N VAL A 88 68.48 41.92 55.25
CA VAL A 88 67.25 41.24 55.68
C VAL A 88 66.01 42.05 55.33
N THR A 89 66.02 43.37 55.56
CA THR A 89 64.90 44.24 55.18
C THR A 89 64.73 44.30 53.67
N GLY A 90 65.81 44.35 52.90
CA GLY A 90 65.77 44.22 51.44
C GLY A 90 65.08 42.93 50.99
N GLY A 91 65.45 41.79 51.59
CA GLY A 91 64.84 40.47 51.31
C GLY A 91 63.35 40.41 51.67
N LEU A 92 62.96 40.94 52.82
CA LEU A 92 61.55 41.02 53.23
C LEU A 92 60.72 41.92 52.29
N ILE A 93 61.31 43.02 51.78
CA ILE A 93 60.65 43.88 50.80
C ILE A 93 60.46 43.11 49.48
N THR A 94 61.46 42.35 49.03
CA THR A 94 61.34 41.54 47.81
C THR A 94 60.29 40.44 47.99
N ASP A 95 60.31 39.69 49.09
CA ASP A 95 59.33 38.63 49.36
C ASP A 95 57.91 39.20 49.47
N GLY A 96 57.75 40.34 50.13
CA GLY A 96 56.49 41.06 50.20
C GLY A 96 55.98 41.51 48.83
N SER A 97 56.89 41.89 47.93
CA SER A 97 56.53 42.25 46.54
C SER A 97 56.11 41.03 45.72
N VAL A 98 56.78 39.87 45.90
CA VAL A 98 56.43 38.60 45.22
C VAL A 98 55.08 38.11 45.71
N LEU A 99 54.86 38.04 47.04
CA LEU A 99 53.57 37.65 47.63
C LEU A 99 52.41 38.51 47.13
N LYS A 100 52.65 39.81 46.92
CA LYS A 100 51.62 40.72 46.38
C LYS A 100 51.27 40.38 44.93
N THR A 101 52.26 39.97 44.12
CA THR A 101 52.04 39.51 42.75
C THR A 101 51.31 38.17 42.72
N ASP A 102 51.75 37.19 43.51
CA ASP A 102 51.11 35.87 43.60
C ASP A 102 49.64 35.99 44.02
N VAL A 103 49.34 36.86 44.99
CA VAL A 103 47.95 37.13 45.42
C VAL A 103 47.12 37.78 44.31
N ALA A 104 47.73 38.63 43.47
CA ALA A 104 47.04 39.22 42.34
C ALA A 104 46.75 38.20 41.22
N GLU A 105 47.70 37.31 40.94
CA GLU A 105 47.53 36.19 40.00
C GLU A 105 46.44 35.23 40.49
N LEU A 106 46.52 34.78 41.74
CA LEU A 106 45.52 33.87 42.32
C LEU A 106 44.11 34.47 42.31
N LYS A 107 43.99 35.80 42.46
CA LYS A 107 42.71 36.51 42.35
C LYS A 107 42.17 36.50 40.92
N THR A 108 43.06 36.51 39.93
CA THR A 108 42.71 36.43 38.51
C THR A 108 42.24 35.02 38.16
N ASP A 109 43.00 33.99 38.56
CA ASP A 109 42.63 32.58 38.38
C ASP A 109 41.28 32.25 39.01
N VAL A 110 41.00 32.77 40.21
CA VAL A 110 39.70 32.59 40.88
C VAL A 110 38.57 33.27 40.10
N ALA A 111 38.83 34.42 39.47
CA ALA A 111 37.84 35.11 38.65
C ALA A 111 37.56 34.35 37.34
N GLU A 112 38.59 33.78 36.71
CA GLU A 112 38.48 32.92 35.53
C GLU A 112 37.70 31.65 35.86
N LEU A 113 38.08 30.93 36.92
CA LEU A 113 37.39 29.72 37.36
C LEU A 113 35.91 29.97 37.66
N LYS A 114 35.58 31.13 38.24
CA LYS A 114 34.18 31.52 38.48
C LYS A 114 33.41 31.73 37.16
N THR A 115 34.09 32.22 36.13
CA THR A 115 33.52 32.38 34.79
C THR A 115 33.28 31.02 34.15
N ASP A 116 34.27 30.12 34.19
CA ASP A 116 34.14 28.76 33.66
C ASP A 116 33.02 27.96 34.34
N VAL A 117 32.90 28.07 35.66
CA VAL A 117 31.80 27.45 36.42
C VAL A 117 30.44 28.00 35.98
N SER A 118 30.36 29.29 35.63
CA SER A 118 29.13 29.92 35.15
C SER A 118 28.76 29.45 33.73
N VAL A 119 29.75 29.27 32.87
CA VAL A 119 29.56 28.68 31.52
C VAL A 119 29.10 27.24 31.63
N LEU A 120 29.81 26.41 32.41
CA LEU A 120 29.45 25.00 32.60
C LEU A 120 28.03 24.83 33.15
N LYS A 121 27.58 25.73 34.04
CA LYS A 121 26.21 25.72 34.55
C LYS A 121 25.18 25.99 33.45
N THR A 122 25.52 26.83 32.47
CA THR A 122 24.68 27.13 31.31
C THR A 122 24.63 25.91 30.39
N ASP A 123 25.77 25.33 30.04
CA ASP A 123 25.87 24.14 29.18
C ASP A 123 25.08 22.96 29.77
N VAL A 124 25.16 22.75 31.09
CA VAL A 124 24.38 21.70 31.78
C VAL A 124 22.87 21.97 31.70
N ALA A 125 22.44 23.23 31.74
CA ALA A 125 21.03 23.58 31.62
C ALA A 125 20.52 23.37 30.18
N GLU A 126 21.34 23.70 29.17
CA GLU A 126 21.04 23.45 27.76
C GLU A 126 20.95 21.95 27.48
N LEU A 127 21.95 21.17 27.91
CA LEU A 127 21.96 19.72 27.73
C LEU A 127 20.74 19.05 28.39
N LYS A 128 20.30 19.55 29.56
CA LYS A 128 19.08 19.07 30.20
C LYS A 128 17.83 19.34 29.36
N THR A 129 17.79 20.47 28.66
CA THR A 129 16.71 20.84 27.75
C THR A 129 16.72 19.92 26.52
N ASP A 130 17.88 19.72 25.91
CA ASP A 130 18.05 18.83 24.75
C ASP A 130 17.64 17.39 25.06
N VAL A 131 18.04 16.87 26.22
CA VAL A 131 17.62 15.53 26.69
C VAL A 131 16.10 15.45 26.85
N SER A 132 15.44 16.52 27.30
CA SER A 132 13.98 16.57 27.43
C SER A 132 13.29 16.59 26.07
N VAL A 133 13.83 17.32 25.09
CA VAL A 133 13.33 17.34 23.70
C VAL A 133 13.49 15.96 23.08
N LEU A 134 14.69 15.37 23.16
CA LEU A 134 14.97 14.04 22.61
C LEU A 134 14.03 12.97 23.20
N LYS A 135 13.72 13.06 24.51
CA LYS A 135 12.76 12.15 25.14
C LYS A 135 11.34 12.30 24.55
N THR A 136 10.96 13.52 24.20
CA THR A 136 9.67 13.81 23.55
C THR A 136 9.66 13.24 22.13
N ASP A 137 10.72 13.49 21.35
CA ASP A 137 10.86 12.98 19.98
C ASP A 137 10.83 11.45 19.93
N VAL A 138 11.51 10.78 20.86
CA VAL A 138 11.47 9.32 21.00
C VAL A 138 10.07 8.83 21.33
N SER A 139 9.30 9.58 22.14
CA SER A 139 7.92 9.23 22.44
C SER A 139 7.01 9.37 21.21
N VAL A 140 7.19 10.43 20.42
CA VAL A 140 6.44 10.64 19.16
C VAL A 140 6.77 9.53 18.18
N LEU A 141 8.05 9.25 17.94
CA LEU A 141 8.49 8.19 17.03
C LEU A 141 7.93 6.82 17.42
N LYS A 142 7.80 6.54 18.72
CA LYS A 142 7.19 5.30 19.21
C LYS A 142 5.70 5.21 18.86
N THR A 143 4.98 6.33 18.90
CA THR A 143 3.57 6.41 18.46
C THR A 143 3.47 6.21 16.96
N ASP A 144 4.28 6.93 16.16
CA ASP A 144 4.28 6.83 14.70
C ASP A 144 4.58 5.39 14.23
N VAL A 145 5.52 4.70 14.89
CA VAL A 145 5.83 3.29 14.61
C VAL A 145 4.66 2.36 14.95
N ALA A 146 3.89 2.67 16.00
CA ALA A 146 2.71 1.87 16.37
C ALA A 146 1.56 2.08 15.39
N GLU A 147 1.34 3.32 14.92
CA GLU A 147 0.37 3.66 13.88
C GLU A 147 0.73 2.97 12.56
N LEU A 148 1.98 3.10 12.10
CA LEU A 148 2.44 2.44 10.88
C LEU A 148 2.29 0.92 10.93
N LYS A 149 2.46 0.31 12.10
CA LYS A 149 2.25 -1.13 12.29
C LYS A 149 0.77 -1.52 12.14
N THR A 150 -0.14 -0.63 12.55
CA THR A 150 -1.58 -0.81 12.39
C THR A 150 -1.97 -0.69 10.91
N ASP A 151 -1.50 0.36 10.23
CA ASP A 151 -1.74 0.57 8.79
C ASP A 151 -1.25 -0.62 7.96
N VAL A 152 -0.06 -1.16 8.27
CA VAL A 152 0.48 -2.35 7.59
C VAL A 152 -0.38 -3.60 7.83
N ALA A 153 -0.99 -3.73 9.01
CA ALA A 153 -1.88 -4.85 9.32
C ALA A 153 -3.22 -4.74 8.58
N GLU A 154 -3.77 -3.53 8.49
CA GLU A 154 -4.98 -3.24 7.69
C GLU A 154 -4.73 -3.51 6.21
N LEU A 155 -3.65 -2.97 5.64
CA LEU A 155 -3.30 -3.19 4.23
C LEU A 155 -3.10 -4.68 3.90
N LYS A 156 -2.57 -5.47 4.85
CA LYS A 156 -2.43 -6.93 4.68
C LYS A 156 -3.79 -7.63 4.63
N THR A 157 -4.77 -7.13 5.38
CA THR A 157 -6.15 -7.63 5.37
C THR A 157 -6.81 -7.31 4.04
N ASP A 158 -6.73 -6.05 3.58
CA ASP A 158 -7.27 -5.61 2.29
C ASP A 158 -6.70 -6.42 1.12
N VAL A 159 -5.38 -6.69 1.13
CA VAL A 159 -4.73 -7.52 0.11
C VAL A 159 -5.24 -8.97 0.13
N ALA A 160 -5.57 -9.51 1.30
CA ALA A 160 -6.13 -10.86 1.41
C ALA A 160 -7.58 -10.93 0.90
N GLU A 161 -8.38 -9.92 1.19
CA GLU A 161 -9.74 -9.78 0.66
C GLU A 161 -9.73 -9.65 -0.87
N LEU A 162 -8.91 -8.74 -1.41
CA LEU A 162 -8.79 -8.56 -2.86
C LEU A 162 -8.33 -9.85 -3.58
N LYS A 163 -7.45 -10.63 -2.95
CA LYS A 163 -7.03 -11.93 -3.50
C LYS A 163 -8.19 -12.94 -3.54
N THR A 164 -9.09 -12.88 -2.56
CA THR A 164 -10.30 -13.72 -2.52
C THR A 164 -11.26 -13.30 -3.63
N ASP A 165 -11.52 -12.00 -3.78
CA ASP A 165 -12.40 -11.46 -4.83
C ASP A 165 -11.89 -11.82 -6.23
N VAL A 166 -10.59 -11.69 -6.48
CA VAL A 166 -9.98 -12.10 -7.76
C VAL A 166 -10.16 -13.60 -8.03
N SER A 167 -10.13 -14.44 -6.99
CA SER A 167 -10.36 -15.88 -7.13
C SER A 167 -11.81 -16.20 -7.46
N VAL A 168 -12.77 -15.49 -6.85
CA VAL A 168 -14.20 -15.60 -7.16
C VAL A 168 -14.45 -15.19 -8.60
N LEU A 169 -13.99 -14.00 -9.00
CA LEU A 169 -14.17 -13.49 -10.36
C LEU A 169 -13.58 -14.43 -11.42
N LYS A 170 -12.44 -15.08 -11.13
CA LYS A 170 -11.86 -16.08 -12.03
C LYS A 170 -12.76 -17.31 -12.22
N THR A 171 -13.48 -17.70 -11.17
CA THR A 171 -14.45 -18.81 -11.21
C THR A 171 -15.67 -18.40 -12.02
N ASP A 172 -16.24 -17.23 -11.75
CA ASP A 172 -17.40 -16.71 -12.48
C ASP A 172 -17.12 -16.58 -13.99
N VAL A 173 -15.92 -16.11 -14.36
CA VAL A 173 -15.50 -16.02 -15.76
C VAL A 173 -15.39 -17.41 -16.42
N ALA A 174 -14.98 -18.43 -15.68
CA ALA A 174 -14.91 -19.80 -16.20
C ALA A 174 -16.30 -20.42 -16.38
N GLU A 175 -17.22 -20.16 -15.46
CA GLU A 175 -18.64 -20.55 -15.57
C GLU A 175 -19.30 -19.88 -16.77
N LEU A 176 -19.17 -18.55 -16.90
CA LEU A 176 -19.72 -17.81 -18.03
C LEU A 176 -19.20 -18.31 -19.38
N LYS A 177 -17.91 -18.70 -19.45
CA LYS A 177 -17.33 -19.29 -20.66
C LYS A 177 -17.96 -20.63 -21.01
N THR A 178 -18.31 -21.43 -19.99
CA THR A 178 -19.00 -22.70 -20.15
C THR A 178 -20.42 -22.47 -20.66
N ASP A 179 -21.16 -21.55 -20.04
CA ASP A 179 -22.53 -21.20 -20.45
C ASP A 179 -22.58 -20.70 -21.90
N VAL A 180 -21.65 -19.84 -22.30
CA VAL A 180 -21.55 -19.36 -23.69
C VAL A 180 -21.28 -20.52 -24.67
N SER A 181 -20.50 -21.53 -24.26
CA SER A 181 -20.24 -22.70 -25.09
C SER A 181 -21.48 -23.59 -25.24
N VAL A 182 -22.25 -23.76 -24.17
CA VAL A 182 -23.54 -24.48 -24.19
C VAL A 182 -24.51 -23.75 -25.11
N LEU A 183 -24.72 -22.45 -24.90
CA LEU A 183 -25.63 -21.65 -25.72
C LEU A 183 -25.26 -21.68 -27.21
N LYS A 184 -23.97 -21.72 -27.55
CA LYS A 184 -23.52 -21.85 -28.94
C LYS A 184 -23.91 -23.20 -29.54
N THR A 185 -23.91 -24.26 -28.75
CA THR A 185 -24.33 -25.61 -29.15
C THR A 185 -25.84 -25.63 -29.37
N ASP A 186 -26.62 -25.13 -28.41
CA ASP A 186 -28.08 -25.04 -28.51
C ASP A 186 -28.52 -24.24 -29.75
N VAL A 187 -27.84 -23.13 -30.05
CA VAL A 187 -28.12 -22.32 -31.25
C VAL A 187 -27.80 -23.09 -32.54
N ALA A 188 -26.80 -23.98 -32.54
CA ALA A 188 -26.48 -24.80 -33.70
C ALA A 188 -27.50 -25.93 -33.90
N GLU A 189 -27.96 -26.56 -32.82
CA GLU A 189 -29.04 -27.55 -32.83
C GLU A 189 -30.34 -26.92 -33.34
N LEU A 190 -30.76 -25.78 -32.79
CA LEU A 190 -31.97 -25.08 -33.23
C LEU A 190 -31.92 -24.69 -34.71
N LYS A 191 -30.74 -24.34 -35.24
CA LYS A 191 -30.58 -24.08 -36.69
C LYS A 191 -30.78 -25.33 -37.53
N THR A 192 -30.39 -26.49 -37.02
CA THR A 192 -30.58 -27.78 -37.69
C THR A 192 -32.06 -28.13 -37.70
N ASP A 193 -32.73 -28.05 -36.54
CA ASP A 193 -34.18 -28.30 -36.40
C ASP A 193 -35.00 -27.39 -37.34
N VAL A 194 -34.63 -26.10 -37.43
CA VAL A 194 -35.30 -25.16 -38.35
C VAL A 194 -35.08 -25.53 -39.82
N ALA A 195 -33.93 -26.10 -40.18
CA ALA A 195 -33.66 -26.55 -41.54
C ALA A 195 -34.45 -27.83 -41.88
N GLU A 196 -34.55 -28.76 -40.93
CA GLU A 196 -35.38 -29.97 -41.06
C GLU A 196 -36.86 -29.60 -41.22
N LEU A 197 -37.39 -28.75 -40.33
CA LEU A 197 -38.79 -28.30 -40.41
C LEU A 197 -39.11 -27.58 -41.73
N LYS A 198 -38.14 -26.85 -42.31
CA LYS A 198 -38.32 -26.24 -43.65
C LYS A 198 -38.44 -27.28 -44.75
N THR A 199 -37.70 -28.39 -44.63
CA THR A 199 -37.76 -29.51 -45.57
C THR A 199 -39.10 -30.21 -45.47
N ASP A 200 -39.53 -30.56 -44.26
CA ASP A 200 -40.85 -31.18 -44.01
C ASP A 200 -42.00 -30.33 -44.55
N VAL A 201 -41.94 -29.00 -44.35
CA VAL A 201 -42.95 -28.07 -44.88
C VAL A 201 -42.94 -28.03 -46.42
N ALA A 202 -41.79 -28.22 -47.06
CA ALA A 202 -41.70 -28.28 -48.51
C ALA A 202 -42.27 -29.60 -49.05
N GLU A 203 -41.97 -30.72 -48.40
CA GLU A 203 -42.54 -32.04 -48.72
C GLU A 203 -44.07 -32.04 -48.58
N LEU A 204 -44.59 -31.55 -47.46
CA LEU A 204 -46.03 -31.46 -47.23
C LEU A 204 -46.74 -30.58 -48.27
N LYS A 205 -46.07 -29.53 -48.78
CA LYS A 205 -46.62 -28.71 -49.87
C LYS A 205 -46.72 -29.48 -51.19
N THR A 206 -45.75 -30.35 -51.47
CA THR A 206 -45.77 -31.24 -52.64
C THR A 206 -46.91 -32.25 -52.51
N ASP A 207 -47.02 -32.93 -51.38
CA ASP A 207 -48.10 -33.90 -51.12
C ASP A 207 -49.49 -33.28 -51.27
N VAL A 208 -49.67 -32.06 -50.75
CA VAL A 208 -50.94 -31.31 -50.89
C VAL A 208 -51.22 -30.95 -52.36
N ALA A 209 -50.19 -30.68 -53.17
CA ALA A 209 -50.37 -30.40 -54.59
C ALA A 209 -50.73 -31.67 -55.37
N GLU A 210 -50.10 -32.81 -55.07
CA GLU A 210 -50.43 -34.12 -55.64
C GLU A 210 -51.87 -34.52 -55.30
N LEU A 211 -52.25 -34.44 -54.02
CA LEU A 211 -53.61 -34.76 -53.59
C LEU A 211 -54.68 -33.88 -54.27
N LYS A 212 -54.36 -32.62 -54.57
CA LYS A 212 -55.25 -31.74 -55.35
C LYS A 212 -55.44 -32.22 -56.79
N THR A 213 -54.39 -32.75 -57.41
CA THR A 213 -54.43 -33.33 -58.75
C THR A 213 -55.28 -34.60 -58.73
N ASP A 214 -55.03 -35.52 -57.80
CA ASP A 214 -55.81 -36.76 -57.66
C ASP A 214 -57.30 -36.48 -57.45
N VAL A 215 -57.64 -35.48 -56.61
CA VAL A 215 -59.03 -35.07 -56.39
C VAL A 215 -59.66 -34.48 -57.66
N ALA A 216 -58.89 -33.82 -58.52
CA ALA A 216 -59.38 -33.31 -59.79
C ALA A 216 -59.61 -34.43 -60.81
N GLU A 217 -58.71 -35.42 -60.88
CA GLU A 217 -58.87 -36.62 -61.70
C GLU A 217 -60.09 -37.41 -61.28
N LEU A 218 -60.24 -37.71 -59.99
CA LEU A 218 -61.40 -38.44 -59.46
C LEU A 218 -62.73 -37.72 -59.75
N LYS A 219 -62.74 -36.38 -59.77
CA LYS A 219 -63.94 -35.61 -60.17
C LYS A 219 -64.28 -35.81 -61.64
N THR A 220 -63.28 -35.93 -62.51
CA THR A 220 -63.46 -36.23 -63.94
C THR A 220 -64.02 -37.63 -64.12
N ASP A 221 -63.41 -38.64 -63.49
CA ASP A 221 -63.88 -40.03 -63.53
C ASP A 221 -65.33 -40.17 -63.06
N VAL A 222 -65.70 -39.46 -61.98
CA VAL A 222 -67.09 -39.45 -61.47
C VAL A 222 -68.05 -38.79 -62.47
N ALA A 223 -67.60 -37.79 -63.24
CA ALA A 223 -68.42 -37.15 -64.27
C ALA A 223 -68.60 -38.07 -65.50
N GLU A 224 -67.55 -38.79 -65.91
CA GLU A 224 -67.60 -39.80 -66.97
C GLU A 224 -68.55 -40.94 -66.57
N LEU A 225 -68.39 -41.52 -65.38
CA LEU A 225 -69.26 -42.59 -64.89
C LEU A 225 -70.74 -42.17 -64.81
N LYS A 226 -71.01 -40.90 -64.49
CA LYS A 226 -72.39 -40.36 -64.52
C LYS A 226 -72.95 -40.32 -65.94
N THR A 227 -72.12 -40.03 -66.94
CA THR A 227 -72.50 -40.06 -68.36
C THR A 227 -72.79 -41.49 -68.79
N ASP A 228 -71.89 -42.43 -68.51
CA ASP A 228 -72.07 -43.85 -68.83
C ASP A 228 -73.36 -44.42 -68.19
N VAL A 229 -73.64 -44.07 -66.94
CA VAL A 229 -74.88 -44.48 -66.26
C VAL A 229 -76.12 -43.89 -66.92
N ALA A 230 -76.04 -42.67 -67.49
CA ALA A 230 -77.15 -42.06 -68.22
C ALA A 230 -77.36 -42.72 -69.59
N GLU A 231 -76.28 -43.06 -70.30
CA GLU A 231 -76.33 -43.82 -71.55
C GLU A 231 -76.93 -45.20 -71.32
N LEU A 232 -76.43 -45.96 -70.33
CA LEU A 232 -76.97 -47.29 -69.99
C LEU A 232 -78.46 -47.24 -69.62
N LYS A 233 -78.93 -46.16 -68.97
CA LYS A 233 -80.36 -45.97 -68.70
C LYS A 233 -81.18 -45.79 -69.98
N THR A 234 -80.62 -45.11 -70.99
CA THR A 234 -81.23 -44.94 -72.32
C THR A 234 -81.30 -46.29 -73.02
N ASP A 235 -80.20 -47.03 -73.09
CA ASP A 235 -80.13 -48.38 -73.69
C ASP A 235 -81.15 -49.34 -73.05
N VAL A 236 -81.27 -49.31 -71.71
CA VAL A 236 -82.26 -50.12 -70.99
C VAL A 236 -83.70 -49.71 -71.33
N ALA A 237 -83.96 -48.44 -71.60
CA ALA A 237 -85.28 -47.97 -72.01
C ALA A 237 -85.61 -48.37 -73.45
N GLU A 238 -84.63 -48.31 -74.35
CA GLU A 238 -84.74 -48.80 -75.73
C GLU A 238 -85.01 -50.31 -75.74
N LEU A 239 -84.20 -51.09 -75.02
CA LEU A 239 -84.39 -52.55 -74.91
C LEU A 239 -85.76 -52.93 -74.34
N LYS A 240 -86.30 -52.15 -73.40
CA LYS A 240 -87.67 -52.35 -72.90
C LYS A 240 -88.73 -52.13 -73.98
N THR A 241 -88.50 -51.17 -74.87
CA THR A 241 -89.38 -50.89 -76.02
C THR A 241 -89.32 -52.04 -77.00
N ASP A 242 -88.13 -52.48 -77.39
CA ASP A 242 -87.91 -53.63 -78.28
C ASP A 242 -88.57 -54.91 -77.73
N VAL A 243 -88.45 -55.17 -76.42
CA VAL A 243 -89.10 -56.31 -75.77
C VAL A 243 -90.63 -56.20 -75.82
N ALA A 244 -91.19 -54.99 -75.71
CA ALA A 244 -92.63 -54.78 -75.81
C ALA A 244 -93.15 -54.96 -77.25
N GLU A 245 -92.38 -54.50 -78.25
CA GLU A 245 -92.65 -54.73 -79.67
C GLU A 245 -92.60 -56.23 -79.98
N LEU A 246 -91.53 -56.92 -79.59
CA LEU A 246 -91.39 -58.37 -79.79
C LEU A 246 -92.54 -59.15 -79.13
N LYS A 247 -93.00 -58.72 -77.95
CA LYS A 247 -94.15 -59.32 -77.27
C LYS A 247 -95.45 -59.14 -78.08
N THR A 248 -95.59 -58.00 -78.76
CA THR A 248 -96.72 -57.72 -79.65
C THR A 248 -96.65 -58.62 -80.88
N ASP A 249 -95.49 -58.71 -81.53
CA ASP A 249 -95.25 -59.59 -82.69
C ASP A 249 -95.55 -61.05 -82.35
N VAL A 250 -95.10 -61.54 -81.19
CA VAL A 250 -95.42 -62.90 -80.71
C VAL A 250 -96.92 -63.10 -80.53
N SER A 251 -97.66 -62.08 -80.08
CA SER A 251 -99.11 -62.15 -79.94
C SER A 251 -99.83 -62.18 -81.30
N VAL A 252 -99.35 -61.41 -82.28
CA VAL A 252 -99.83 -61.46 -83.66
C VAL A 252 -99.58 -62.83 -84.25
N LEU A 253 -98.34 -63.34 -84.18
CA LEU A 253 -97.97 -64.66 -84.68
C LEU A 253 -98.81 -65.77 -84.04
N LYS A 254 -99.11 -65.66 -82.74
CA LYS A 254 -100.00 -66.61 -82.04
C LYS A 254 -101.42 -66.60 -82.60
N THR A 255 -101.91 -65.44 -83.04
CA THR A 255 -103.22 -65.26 -83.67
C THR A 255 -103.21 -65.87 -85.06
N ASP A 256 -102.21 -65.54 -85.88
CA ASP A 256 -102.00 -66.11 -87.22
C ASP A 256 -101.93 -67.64 -87.18
N VAL A 257 -101.21 -68.22 -86.21
CA VAL A 257 -101.13 -69.68 -86.01
C VAL A 257 -102.50 -70.27 -85.64
N ALA A 258 -103.32 -69.56 -84.86
CA ALA A 258 -104.67 -70.01 -84.50
C ALA A 258 -105.65 -69.94 -85.69
N GLU A 259 -105.55 -68.89 -86.51
CA GLU A 259 -106.27 -68.77 -87.78
C GLU A 259 -105.88 -69.89 -88.74
N LEU A 260 -104.57 -70.08 -88.97
CA LEU A 260 -104.06 -71.16 -89.82
C LEU A 260 -104.52 -72.54 -89.33
N LYS A 261 -104.58 -72.77 -88.01
CA LYS A 261 -105.12 -74.01 -87.43
C LYS A 261 -106.61 -74.18 -87.73
N THR A 262 -107.37 -73.09 -87.75
CA THR A 262 -108.80 -73.08 -88.12
C THR A 262 -108.94 -73.40 -89.60
N ASP A 263 -108.17 -72.74 -90.47
CA ASP A 263 -108.14 -72.99 -91.91
C ASP A 263 -107.79 -74.46 -92.22
N VAL A 264 -106.78 -75.02 -91.56
CA VAL A 264 -106.43 -76.44 -91.69
C VAL A 264 -107.59 -77.35 -91.25
N SER A 265 -108.34 -76.96 -90.21
CA SER A 265 -109.52 -77.72 -89.77
C SER A 265 -110.65 -77.66 -90.80
N VAL A 266 -110.91 -76.49 -91.39
CA VAL A 266 -111.87 -76.30 -92.49
C VAL A 266 -111.46 -77.13 -93.71
N LEU A 267 -110.19 -77.04 -94.11
CA LEU A 267 -109.65 -77.82 -95.21
C LEU A 267 -109.80 -79.33 -94.96
N LYS A 268 -109.61 -79.77 -93.71
CA LYS A 268 -109.82 -81.17 -93.30
C LYS A 268 -111.29 -81.58 -93.39
N THR A 269 -112.24 -80.71 -93.03
CA THR A 269 -113.67 -80.97 -93.23
C THR A 269 -114.06 -81.01 -94.70
N ASP A 270 -113.53 -80.09 -95.51
CA ASP A 270 -113.79 -80.03 -96.96
C ASP A 270 -113.26 -81.29 -97.65
N VAL A 271 -112.04 -81.73 -97.34
CA VAL A 271 -111.48 -83.01 -97.83
C VAL A 271 -112.35 -84.20 -97.37
N GLY A 272 -112.86 -84.16 -96.14
CA GLY A 272 -113.78 -85.17 -95.62
C GLY A 272 -115.11 -85.21 -96.40
N SER A 273 -115.68 -84.05 -96.71
CA SER A 273 -116.88 -83.92 -97.54
C SER A 273 -116.62 -84.43 -98.95
N LEU A 274 -115.53 -84.00 -99.59
CA LEU A 274 -115.14 -84.43 -100.93
C LEU A 274 -114.94 -85.95 -100.99
N LYS A 275 -114.37 -86.54 -99.94
CA LYS A 275 -114.25 -88.00 -99.81
C LYS A 275 -115.62 -88.68 -99.71
N ASN A 276 -116.58 -88.09 -99.01
CA ASN A 276 -117.95 -88.60 -98.94
C ASN A 276 -118.68 -88.46 -100.29
N ASP A 277 -118.54 -87.32 -100.96
CA ASP A 277 -119.08 -87.09 -102.30
C ASP A 277 -118.49 -88.10 -103.29
N MET A 278 -117.18 -88.36 -103.23
CA MET A 278 -116.53 -89.40 -104.04
C MET A 278 -117.08 -90.80 -103.76
N ARG A 279 -117.35 -91.15 -102.48
CA ARG A 279 -118.01 -92.42 -102.13
C ARG A 279 -119.44 -92.48 -102.69
N TRP A 280 -120.15 -91.36 -102.68
CA TRP A 280 -121.48 -91.23 -103.28
C TRP A 280 -121.41 -91.45 -104.79
N VAL A 281 -120.49 -90.80 -105.49
CA VAL A 281 -120.26 -90.98 -106.93
C VAL A 281 -119.85 -92.42 -107.25
N GLN A 282 -118.94 -93.02 -106.47
CA GLN A 282 -118.56 -94.43 -106.65
C GLN A 282 -119.75 -95.39 -106.46
N ARG A 283 -120.60 -95.17 -105.45
CA ARG A 283 -121.84 -95.93 -105.27
C ARG A 283 -122.79 -95.74 -106.44
N LEU A 284 -122.97 -94.51 -106.90
CA LEU A 284 -123.82 -94.18 -108.04
C LEU A 284 -123.31 -94.87 -109.31
N LEU A 285 -122.00 -94.83 -109.56
CA LEU A 285 -121.33 -95.51 -110.67
C LEU A 285 -121.51 -97.03 -110.57
N MET A 286 -121.42 -97.61 -109.37
CA MET A 286 -121.66 -99.04 -109.12
C MET A 286 -123.11 -99.43 -109.42
N ILE A 287 -124.08 -98.59 -109.03
CA ILE A 287 -125.50 -98.78 -109.36
C ILE A 287 -125.71 -98.67 -110.88
N MET A 288 -125.13 -97.65 -111.52
CA MET A 288 -125.23 -97.43 -112.98
C MET A 288 -124.62 -98.58 -113.78
N THR A 289 -123.46 -99.09 -113.37
CA THR A 289 -122.80 -100.22 -114.03
C THR A 289 -123.55 -101.52 -113.83
N THR A 290 -124.10 -101.77 -112.62
CA THR A 290 -124.96 -102.93 -112.38
C THR A 290 -126.30 -102.85 -113.12
N THR A 291 -126.90 -101.66 -113.26
CA THR A 291 -128.12 -101.49 -114.08
C THR A 291 -127.85 -101.63 -115.57
N LEU A 292 -126.72 -101.11 -116.08
CA LEU A 292 -126.29 -101.34 -117.47
C LEU A 292 -125.97 -102.81 -117.72
N LEU A 293 -125.31 -103.50 -116.77
CA LEU A 293 -125.06 -104.95 -116.84
C LEU A 293 -126.39 -105.73 -116.86
N MET A 294 -127.34 -105.38 -115.99
CA MET A 294 -128.67 -105.98 -116.01
C MET A 294 -129.42 -105.69 -117.31
N ALA A 295 -129.34 -104.47 -117.85
CA ALA A 295 -129.98 -104.11 -119.12
C ALA A 295 -129.35 -104.85 -120.31
N THR A 296 -128.02 -105.00 -120.34
CA THR A 296 -127.32 -105.78 -121.37
C THR A 296 -127.62 -107.27 -121.27
N ILE A 297 -127.65 -107.86 -120.07
CA ILE A 297 -128.11 -109.24 -119.86
C ILE A 297 -129.56 -109.40 -120.37
N LYS A 298 -130.44 -108.44 -120.07
CA LYS A 298 -131.84 -108.43 -120.54
C LYS A 298 -131.97 -108.32 -122.05
N TYR A 299 -131.07 -107.58 -122.70
CA TYR A 299 -131.03 -107.39 -124.16
C TYR A 299 -130.42 -108.59 -124.91
N VAL A 300 -129.50 -109.33 -124.30
CA VAL A 300 -128.88 -110.53 -124.91
C VAL A 300 -129.75 -111.79 -124.72
N LEU A 301 -130.63 -111.81 -123.72
CA LEU A 301 -131.55 -112.93 -123.44
C LEU A 301 -132.94 -112.79 -124.10
N ALA A 302 -133.19 -111.73 -124.86
CA ALA A 302 -134.44 -111.46 -125.58
C ALA A 302 -134.17 -111.31 -127.09
#